data_AF-A0A6J4N3G0-F1
#
_entry.id   AF-A0A6J4N3G0-F1
#
_cell.length_a   1.000
_cell.length_b   1.000
_cell.length_c   1.000
_cell.angle_alpha   90.00
_cell.angle_beta   90.00
_cell.angle_gamma   90.00
#
_symmetry.space_group_name_H-M   'P 1'
#
loop_
_entity.id
_entity.type
_entity.pdbx_description
1 polymer ?
#
loop_
_entity_poly.entity_id
_entity_poly.type
_entity_poly.pdbx_seq_one_letter_code
_entity_poly.pdbx_strand_id
1 'polypeptide(L)'
;MAEDDVRTAKERGWRELDAIDAALARGDIDREGWHARALALIEEPYLAATTPQGGSGHSGDAARWEQARRLVLDAVTGPGTFLDVGCANGLLMESVAAWSGGGLEPYGVEISARLADLARWRLPRWADRIWTANADGFDPGRRFTYVRTGLDYVPAPRAPAYVAGLLRLLEPGGRLVVGTFNEERGKDRLAAAVAGWGLEVSGRSSREHRRPELAYKAFWVDAPQP
;
A
#
# COMPACT_ATOMS: atom_id res chain seq x y z
N MET A 1 -29.14 -8.80 6.12
CA MET A 1 -28.66 -8.16 7.37
C MET A 1 -27.23 -8.56 7.77
N ALA A 2 -26.48 -9.32 6.96
CA ALA A 2 -25.06 -9.67 7.24
C ALA A 2 -24.06 -9.09 6.21
N GLU A 3 -24.50 -8.77 4.98
CA GLU A 3 -23.67 -8.09 3.97
C GLU A 3 -23.45 -6.60 4.26
N ASP A 4 -24.37 -5.97 4.97
CA ASP A 4 -24.32 -4.54 5.29
C ASP A 4 -23.23 -4.21 6.33
N ASP A 5 -22.90 -5.13 7.24
CA ASP A 5 -22.04 -4.83 8.41
C ASP A 5 -20.53 -5.01 8.10
N VAL A 6 -20.18 -5.84 7.11
CA VAL A 6 -18.82 -5.93 6.55
C VAL A 6 -18.46 -4.70 5.72
N ARG A 7 -19.48 -4.07 5.13
CA ARG A 7 -19.39 -2.79 4.39
C ARG A 7 -19.08 -1.63 5.34
N THR A 8 -19.63 -1.66 6.55
CA THR A 8 -19.45 -0.69 7.66
C THR A 8 -18.05 -0.64 8.26
N ALA A 9 -17.26 -1.71 8.17
CA ALA A 9 -15.86 -1.67 8.60
C ALA A 9 -14.93 -0.87 7.64
N LYS A 10 -15.45 -0.37 6.50
CA LYS A 10 -14.72 0.32 5.42
C LYS A 10 -15.08 1.81 5.27
N GLU A 11 -15.84 2.40 6.18
CA GLU A 11 -17.03 3.17 5.76
C GLU A 11 -17.05 4.71 5.90
N ARG A 12 -16.01 5.42 5.46
CA ARG A 12 -16.21 6.79 4.94
C ARG A 12 -15.48 7.00 3.61
N GLY A 13 -14.19 6.68 3.61
CA GLY A 13 -13.35 6.80 2.42
C GLY A 13 -13.84 5.97 1.23
N TRP A 14 -14.49 4.81 1.44
CA TRP A 14 -14.92 3.96 0.33
C TRP A 14 -16.12 4.51 -0.47
N ARG A 15 -17.14 5.08 0.19
CA ARG A 15 -18.28 5.70 -0.52
C ARG A 15 -17.88 6.98 -1.25
N GLU A 16 -16.97 7.75 -0.65
CA GLU A 16 -16.39 8.94 -1.26
C GLU A 16 -15.51 8.55 -2.46
N LEU A 17 -14.73 7.48 -2.35
CA LEU A 17 -13.95 6.93 -3.46
C LEU A 17 -14.85 6.41 -4.60
N ASP A 18 -15.94 5.71 -4.31
CA ASP A 18 -16.93 5.27 -5.32
C ASP A 18 -17.51 6.46 -6.11
N ALA A 19 -17.78 7.58 -5.42
CA ALA A 19 -18.26 8.80 -6.06
C ALA A 19 -17.19 9.44 -6.96
N ILE A 20 -15.92 9.41 -6.54
CA ILE A 20 -14.78 9.88 -7.33
C ILE A 20 -14.57 8.98 -8.55
N ASP A 21 -14.65 7.66 -8.39
CA ASP A 21 -14.60 6.67 -9.48
C ASP A 21 -15.73 6.92 -10.50
N ALA A 22 -16.96 7.14 -10.02
CA ALA A 22 -18.09 7.42 -10.89
C ALA A 22 -17.92 8.75 -11.65
N ALA A 23 -17.35 9.78 -11.01
CA ALA A 23 -17.04 11.05 -11.67
C ALA A 23 -15.98 10.87 -12.77
N LEU A 24 -14.93 10.08 -12.51
CA LEU A 24 -13.93 9.75 -13.52
C LEU A 24 -14.55 8.95 -14.68
N ALA A 25 -15.39 7.97 -14.38
CA ALA A 25 -16.06 7.14 -15.39
C ALA A 25 -16.99 7.94 -16.32
N ARG A 26 -17.62 9.01 -15.80
CA ARG A 26 -18.43 9.95 -16.61
C ARG A 26 -17.59 10.98 -17.38
N GLY A 27 -16.30 11.10 -17.07
CA GLY A 27 -15.43 12.13 -17.63
C GLY A 27 -15.59 13.51 -16.97
N ASP A 28 -16.24 13.58 -15.81
CA ASP A 28 -16.41 14.84 -15.04
C ASP A 28 -15.07 15.31 -14.42
N ILE A 29 -14.15 14.37 -14.21
CA ILE A 29 -12.77 14.60 -13.78
C ILE A 29 -11.83 13.74 -14.62
N ASP A 30 -10.59 14.20 -14.73
CA ASP A 30 -9.49 13.40 -15.28
C ASP A 30 -8.78 12.61 -14.16
N ARG A 31 -7.68 11.96 -14.53
CA ARG A 31 -6.88 11.15 -13.60
C ARG A 31 -6.23 11.99 -12.50
N GLU A 32 -5.75 13.17 -12.83
CA GLU A 32 -5.14 14.07 -11.84
C GLU A 32 -6.19 14.51 -10.81
N GLY A 33 -7.38 14.88 -11.28
CA GLY A 33 -8.54 15.17 -10.44
C GLY A 33 -8.97 14.00 -9.57
N TRP A 34 -8.89 12.76 -10.07
CA TRP A 34 -9.13 11.56 -9.25
C TRP A 34 -8.14 11.46 -8.10
N HIS A 35 -6.83 11.59 -8.37
CA HIS A 35 -5.79 11.49 -7.34
C HIS A 35 -5.91 12.62 -6.31
N ALA A 36 -6.15 13.86 -6.76
CA ALA A 36 -6.34 15.00 -5.86
C ALA A 36 -7.53 14.79 -4.90
N ARG A 37 -8.65 14.28 -5.41
CA ARG A 37 -9.83 14.00 -4.58
C ARG A 37 -9.62 12.81 -3.65
N ALA A 38 -9.00 11.73 -4.13
CA ALA A 38 -8.67 10.57 -3.30
C ALA A 38 -7.72 10.95 -2.15
N LEU A 39 -6.70 11.77 -2.44
CA LEU A 39 -5.78 12.28 -1.44
C LEU A 39 -6.48 13.14 -0.38
N ALA A 40 -7.41 14.01 -0.81
CA ALA A 40 -8.16 14.88 0.11
C ALA A 40 -8.98 14.09 1.15
N LEU A 41 -9.32 12.82 0.88
CA LEU A 41 -10.03 11.96 1.84
C LEU A 41 -9.16 11.53 3.02
N ILE A 42 -7.83 11.52 2.85
CA ILE A 42 -6.90 10.92 3.83
C ILE A 42 -5.88 11.91 4.41
N GLU A 43 -5.51 12.97 3.69
CA GLU A 43 -4.40 13.85 4.09
C GLU A 43 -4.61 14.47 5.48
N GLU A 44 -5.72 15.20 5.65
CA GLU A 44 -6.03 15.87 6.93
C GLU A 44 -6.22 14.89 8.09
N PRO A 45 -7.01 13.79 7.96
CA PRO A 45 -7.10 12.78 9.01
C PRO A 45 -5.75 12.19 9.43
N TYR A 46 -4.84 11.96 8.49
CA TYR A 46 -3.53 11.39 8.78
C TYR A 46 -2.61 12.40 9.48
N LEU A 47 -2.62 13.66 9.04
CA LEU A 47 -1.84 14.73 9.67
C LEU A 47 -2.35 15.10 11.06
N ALA A 48 -3.67 15.03 11.28
CA ALA A 48 -4.29 15.33 12.57
C ALA A 48 -4.15 14.18 13.60
N ALA A 49 -3.68 13.00 13.17
CA ALA A 49 -3.56 11.85 14.04
C ALA A 49 -2.48 12.05 15.11
N THR A 50 -2.80 11.69 16.35
CA THR A 50 -1.89 11.83 17.51
C THR A 50 -0.99 10.61 17.70
N THR A 51 -1.18 9.55 16.93
CA THR A 51 -0.34 8.33 16.96
C THR A 51 0.29 8.08 15.60
N PRO A 52 1.50 7.48 15.53
CA PRO A 52 2.09 7.07 14.27
C PRO A 52 1.17 6.15 13.45
N GLN A 53 0.42 5.27 14.11
CA GLN A 53 -0.51 4.34 13.48
C GLN A 53 -1.66 5.08 12.80
N GLY A 54 -2.26 6.06 13.51
CA GLY A 54 -3.33 6.89 12.96
C GLY A 54 -2.86 7.67 11.73
N GLY A 55 -1.64 8.23 11.78
CA GLY A 55 -1.02 8.92 10.64
C GLY A 55 -0.53 8.00 9.51
N SER A 56 -0.84 6.70 9.61
CA SER A 56 -0.60 5.67 8.59
C SER A 56 -1.89 4.90 8.22
N GLY A 57 -3.06 5.48 8.54
CA GLY A 57 -4.35 4.86 8.21
C GLY A 57 -4.71 3.63 9.06
N HIS A 58 -4.13 3.49 10.25
CA HIS A 58 -4.45 2.39 11.17
C HIS A 58 -5.03 2.91 12.49
N SER A 59 -6.20 2.41 12.86
CA SER A 59 -6.92 2.85 14.07
C SER A 59 -6.58 2.02 15.34
N GLY A 60 -5.62 1.11 15.25
CA GLY A 60 -5.17 0.26 16.37
C GLY A 60 -3.92 0.80 17.06
N ASP A 61 -3.55 0.16 18.18
CA ASP A 61 -2.30 0.40 18.89
C ASP A 61 -1.09 -0.22 18.16
N ALA A 62 0.09 -0.12 18.76
CA ALA A 62 1.33 -0.67 18.20
C ALA A 62 1.30 -2.19 18.01
N ALA A 63 0.69 -2.94 18.93
CA ALA A 63 0.58 -4.39 18.81
C ALA A 63 -0.36 -4.79 17.66
N ARG A 64 -1.48 -4.08 17.49
CA ARG A 64 -2.41 -4.27 16.38
C ARG A 64 -1.81 -3.84 15.04
N TRP A 65 -1.02 -2.78 15.03
CA TRP A 65 -0.24 -2.37 13.86
C TRP A 65 0.71 -3.49 13.44
N GLU A 66 1.50 -4.02 14.38
CA GLU A 66 2.42 -5.11 14.10
C GLU A 66 1.68 -6.35 13.57
N GLN A 67 0.60 -6.77 14.24
CA GLN A 67 -0.23 -7.89 13.77
C GLN A 67 -0.77 -7.66 12.35
N ALA A 68 -1.21 -6.44 12.04
CA ALA A 68 -1.82 -6.09 10.76
C ALA A 68 -0.80 -5.90 9.63
N ARG A 69 0.46 -5.58 9.93
CA ARG A 69 1.46 -5.19 8.93
C ARG A 69 2.64 -6.14 8.82
N ARG A 70 2.99 -6.90 9.86
CA ARG A 70 4.16 -7.79 9.87
C ARG A 70 4.09 -8.89 8.79
N LEU A 71 2.89 -9.28 8.33
CA LEU A 71 2.77 -10.25 7.23
C LEU A 71 3.40 -9.79 5.90
N VAL A 72 3.72 -8.51 5.74
CA VAL A 72 4.53 -8.02 4.61
C VAL A 72 5.90 -8.70 4.57
N LEU A 73 6.48 -9.02 5.73
CA LEU A 73 7.78 -9.71 5.80
C LEU A 73 7.72 -11.18 5.41
N ASP A 74 6.54 -11.81 5.33
CA ASP A 74 6.43 -13.18 4.84
C ASP A 74 6.84 -13.29 3.35
N ALA A 75 6.82 -12.17 2.64
CA ALA A 75 7.33 -12.04 1.28
C ALA A 75 8.85 -11.82 1.21
N VAL A 76 9.54 -11.56 2.32
CA VAL A 76 10.96 -11.20 2.33
C VAL A 76 11.82 -12.46 2.50
N THR A 77 12.66 -12.74 1.52
CA THR A 77 13.50 -13.96 1.48
C THR A 77 14.95 -13.72 1.89
N GLY A 78 15.34 -12.45 2.07
CA GLY A 78 16.70 -12.04 2.40
C GLY A 78 16.84 -10.53 2.51
N PRO A 79 18.05 -10.03 2.84
CA PRO A 79 18.31 -8.60 2.92
C PRO A 79 18.14 -7.92 1.56
N GLY A 80 17.91 -6.62 1.57
CA GLY A 80 17.75 -5.85 0.33
C GLY A 80 17.08 -4.50 0.53
N THR A 81 16.72 -3.88 -0.59
CA THR A 81 16.04 -2.58 -0.60
C THR A 81 14.53 -2.77 -0.63
N PHE A 82 13.79 -1.94 0.11
CA PHE A 82 12.35 -2.05 0.26
C PHE A 82 11.68 -0.70 -0.03
N LEU A 83 10.96 -0.59 -1.14
CA LEU A 83 10.15 0.59 -1.47
C LEU A 83 8.73 0.44 -0.90
N ASP A 84 8.35 1.32 0.02
CA ASP A 84 6.98 1.47 0.50
C ASP A 84 6.24 2.54 -0.34
N VAL A 85 5.36 2.09 -1.22
CA VAL A 85 4.52 2.99 -2.03
C VAL A 85 3.32 3.43 -1.20
N GLY A 86 3.08 4.76 -1.15
CA GLY A 86 2.14 5.36 -0.22
C GLY A 86 2.65 5.26 1.22
N CYS A 87 3.87 5.72 1.46
CA CYS A 87 4.55 5.55 2.76
C CYS A 87 3.92 6.37 3.91
N ALA A 88 2.99 7.30 3.61
CA ALA A 88 2.36 8.17 4.59
C ALA A 88 3.39 8.84 5.51
N ASN A 89 3.27 8.70 6.82
CA ASN A 89 4.22 9.26 7.79
C ASN A 89 5.51 8.41 7.98
N GLY A 90 5.72 7.35 7.19
CA GLY A 90 6.91 6.48 7.23
C GLY A 90 6.89 5.37 8.28
N LEU A 91 5.79 5.16 9.02
CA LEU A 91 5.78 4.14 10.09
C LEU A 91 6.09 2.72 9.57
N LEU A 92 5.62 2.33 8.39
CA LEU A 92 5.90 1.00 7.85
C LEU A 92 7.37 0.85 7.45
N MET A 93 7.98 1.89 6.86
CA MET A 93 9.42 1.94 6.58
C MET A 93 10.25 1.67 7.85
N GLU A 94 9.93 2.36 8.95
CA GLU A 94 10.59 2.13 10.25
C GLU A 94 10.33 0.71 10.79
N SER A 95 9.10 0.23 10.64
CA SER A 95 8.71 -1.09 11.14
C SER A 95 9.44 -2.22 10.42
N VAL A 96 9.52 -2.20 9.08
CA VAL A 96 10.17 -3.28 8.31
C VAL A 96 11.68 -3.30 8.54
N ALA A 97 12.31 -2.15 8.71
CA ALA A 97 13.73 -2.08 9.07
C ALA A 97 13.97 -2.70 10.46
N ALA A 98 13.12 -2.39 11.45
CA ALA A 98 13.25 -2.95 12.80
C ALA A 98 12.95 -4.46 12.84
N TRP A 99 11.84 -4.90 12.24
CA TRP A 99 11.41 -6.29 12.27
C TRP A 99 12.31 -7.23 11.46
N SER A 100 13.03 -6.72 10.46
CA SER A 100 14.03 -7.48 9.70
C SER A 100 15.42 -7.52 10.35
N GLY A 101 15.57 -6.97 11.57
CA GLY A 101 16.89 -6.86 12.23
C GLY A 101 17.87 -5.97 11.49
N GLY A 102 17.38 -5.00 10.70
CA GLY A 102 18.20 -4.11 9.87
C GLY A 102 18.58 -4.67 8.50
N GLY A 103 18.09 -5.84 8.12
CA GLY A 103 18.37 -6.44 6.80
C GLY A 103 17.69 -5.73 5.63
N LEU A 104 16.66 -4.91 5.89
CA LEU A 104 15.97 -4.13 4.88
C LEU A 104 16.33 -2.65 4.95
N GLU A 105 16.71 -2.10 3.81
CA GLU A 105 16.90 -0.67 3.62
C GLU A 105 15.60 -0.03 3.11
N PRO A 106 14.88 0.77 3.93
CA PRO A 106 13.60 1.29 3.53
C PRO A 106 13.73 2.55 2.66
N TYR A 107 12.81 2.66 1.72
CA TYR A 107 12.56 3.81 0.85
C TYR A 107 11.06 4.07 0.80
N GLY A 108 10.65 5.30 0.51
CA GLY A 108 9.24 5.68 0.49
C GLY A 108 8.89 6.60 -0.66
N VAL A 109 7.70 6.44 -1.23
CA VAL A 109 7.10 7.43 -2.14
C VAL A 109 5.70 7.76 -1.65
N GLU A 110 5.39 9.05 -1.58
CA GLU A 110 4.11 9.55 -1.10
C GLU A 110 3.63 10.69 -2.01
N ILE A 111 2.34 10.66 -2.37
CA ILE A 111 1.74 11.67 -3.26
C ILE A 111 1.50 12.99 -2.53
N SER A 112 1.20 12.93 -1.23
CA SER A 112 1.10 14.12 -0.38
C SER A 112 2.47 14.68 -0.03
N ALA A 113 2.74 15.92 -0.46
CA ALA A 113 3.93 16.64 -0.02
C ALA A 113 3.99 16.78 1.50
N ARG A 114 2.85 17.04 2.15
CA ARG A 114 2.76 17.26 3.60
C ARG A 114 3.04 15.98 4.40
N LEU A 115 2.51 14.83 3.96
CA LEU A 115 2.82 13.55 4.59
C LEU A 115 4.26 13.11 4.33
N ALA A 116 4.79 13.35 3.12
CA ALA A 116 6.19 13.10 2.82
C ALA A 116 7.12 13.93 3.72
N ASP A 117 6.82 15.22 3.93
CA ASP A 117 7.57 16.09 4.84
C ASP A 117 7.48 15.63 6.29
N LEU A 118 6.29 15.20 6.74
CA LEU A 118 6.13 14.56 8.05
C LEU A 118 6.98 13.30 8.18
N ALA A 119 7.03 12.44 7.15
CA ALA A 119 7.84 11.23 7.15
C ALA A 119 9.34 11.56 7.23
N ARG A 120 9.82 12.53 6.44
CA ARG A 120 11.21 13.02 6.49
C ARG A 120 11.57 13.59 7.86
N TRP A 121 10.65 14.34 8.47
CA TRP A 121 10.83 14.89 9.82
C TRP A 121 10.90 13.78 10.89
N ARG A 122 10.01 12.78 10.81
CA ARG A 122 10.01 11.64 11.75
C ARG A 122 11.24 10.75 11.59
N LEU A 123 11.75 10.62 10.36
CA LEU A 123 12.80 9.67 9.98
C LEU A 123 14.00 10.39 9.34
N PRO A 124 14.70 11.28 10.07
CA PRO A 124 15.75 12.12 9.49
C PRO A 124 16.91 11.31 8.87
N ARG A 125 17.17 10.10 9.39
CA ARG A 125 18.18 9.17 8.85
C ARG A 125 17.86 8.61 7.45
N TRP A 126 16.62 8.74 6.99
CA TRP A 126 16.15 8.26 5.68
C TRP A 126 15.44 9.36 4.90
N ALA A 127 15.60 10.64 5.28
CA ALA A 127 14.89 11.74 4.65
C ALA A 127 15.19 11.86 3.15
N ASP A 128 16.41 11.49 2.74
CA ASP A 128 16.89 11.42 1.35
C ASP A 128 16.35 10.21 0.56
N ARG A 129 15.65 9.29 1.23
CA ARG A 129 15.04 8.07 0.67
C ARG A 129 13.53 8.17 0.51
N ILE A 130 12.97 9.35 0.76
CA ILE A 130 11.53 9.61 0.72
C ILE A 130 11.25 10.59 -0.41
N TRP A 131 10.52 10.14 -1.43
CA TRP A 131 10.09 10.96 -2.56
C TRP A 131 8.68 11.50 -2.37
N THR A 132 8.46 12.72 -2.84
CA THR A 132 7.13 13.29 -3.02
C THR A 132 6.76 13.16 -4.49
N ALA A 133 5.91 12.19 -4.83
CA ALA A 133 5.51 11.91 -6.20
C ALA A 133 4.24 11.04 -6.26
N ASN A 134 3.50 11.14 -7.36
CA ASN A 134 2.49 10.14 -7.69
C ASN A 134 3.17 8.85 -8.14
N ALA A 135 2.86 7.73 -7.48
CA ALA A 135 3.39 6.42 -7.85
C ALA A 135 2.95 5.94 -9.25
N ASP A 136 1.81 6.43 -9.77
CA ASP A 136 1.40 6.16 -11.16
C ASP A 136 2.30 6.90 -12.15
N GLY A 137 3.34 6.24 -12.64
CA GLY A 137 4.35 6.82 -13.53
C GLY A 137 5.63 7.28 -12.83
N PHE A 138 5.78 6.96 -11.55
CA PHE A 138 7.00 7.25 -10.79
C PHE A 138 8.22 6.49 -11.33
N ASP A 139 9.32 7.21 -11.52
CA ASP A 139 10.64 6.66 -11.86
C ASP A 139 11.69 7.23 -10.88
N PRO A 140 12.17 6.42 -9.92
CA PRO A 140 13.21 6.84 -8.99
C PRO A 140 14.64 6.74 -9.57
N GLY A 141 14.80 6.38 -10.84
CA GLY A 141 16.11 6.16 -11.46
C GLY A 141 16.86 4.95 -10.91
N ARG A 142 16.18 4.06 -10.18
CA ARG A 142 16.73 2.84 -9.57
C ARG A 142 15.68 1.75 -9.43
N ARG A 143 16.17 0.53 -9.17
CA ARG A 143 15.34 -0.64 -8.88
C ARG A 143 15.46 -1.05 -7.41
N PHE A 144 14.53 -1.88 -6.96
CA PHE A 144 14.42 -2.36 -5.59
C PHE A 144 14.28 -3.88 -5.54
N THR A 145 14.78 -4.46 -4.44
CA THR A 145 14.62 -5.89 -4.16
C THR A 145 13.16 -6.21 -3.85
N TYR A 146 12.50 -5.35 -3.08
CA TYR A 146 11.08 -5.45 -2.74
C TYR A 146 10.37 -4.12 -2.99
N VAL A 147 9.17 -4.18 -3.57
CA VAL A 147 8.25 -3.04 -3.69
C VAL A 147 6.94 -3.43 -3.03
N ARG A 148 6.40 -2.60 -2.15
CA ARG A 148 5.12 -2.83 -1.48
C ARG A 148 4.11 -1.74 -1.85
N THR A 149 2.87 -2.12 -2.13
CA THR A 149 1.79 -1.19 -2.53
C THR A 149 0.41 -1.63 -2.06
N GLY A 150 -0.51 -0.68 -1.95
CA GLY A 150 -1.96 -0.90 -2.11
C GLY A 150 -2.39 -0.80 -3.59
N LEU A 151 -3.57 -1.32 -3.95
CA LEU A 151 -4.16 -1.14 -5.29
C LEU A 151 -5.26 -0.09 -5.33
N ASP A 152 -5.58 0.49 -4.17
CA ASP A 152 -6.50 1.61 -3.96
C ASP A 152 -5.87 2.98 -4.29
N TYR A 153 -4.62 3.00 -4.76
CA TYR A 153 -3.91 4.22 -5.16
C TYR A 153 -4.22 4.69 -6.58
N VAL A 154 -4.90 3.86 -7.37
CA VAL A 154 -5.32 4.16 -8.73
C VAL A 154 -6.77 3.68 -8.96
N PRO A 155 -7.49 4.25 -9.93
CA PRO A 155 -8.79 3.72 -10.34
C PRO A 155 -8.69 2.26 -10.81
N ALA A 156 -9.72 1.45 -10.57
CA ALA A 156 -9.72 0.02 -10.90
C ALA A 156 -9.28 -0.32 -12.34
N PRO A 157 -9.73 0.37 -13.41
CA PRO A 157 -9.26 0.10 -14.78
C PRO A 157 -7.76 0.37 -15.00
N ARG A 158 -7.13 1.19 -14.15
CA ARG A 158 -5.71 1.57 -14.24
C ARG A 158 -4.80 0.58 -13.51
N ALA A 159 -5.35 -0.21 -12.58
CA ALA A 159 -4.60 -1.13 -11.73
C ALA A 159 -3.67 -2.10 -12.48
N PRO A 160 -4.04 -2.72 -13.63
CA PRO A 160 -3.12 -3.59 -14.37
C PRO A 160 -1.85 -2.87 -14.82
N ALA A 161 -2.02 -1.69 -15.41
CA ALA A 161 -0.89 -0.92 -15.93
C ALA A 161 -0.11 -0.20 -14.81
N TYR A 162 -0.72 0.02 -13.63
CA TYR A 162 -0.04 0.48 -12.43
C TYR A 162 0.88 -0.62 -11.88
N VAL A 163 0.36 -1.84 -11.72
CA VAL A 163 1.16 -3.02 -11.32
C VAL A 163 2.30 -3.27 -12.30
N ALA A 164 2.05 -3.20 -13.61
CA ALA A 164 3.11 -3.32 -14.62
C ALA A 164 4.20 -2.25 -14.47
N GLY A 165 3.86 -1.04 -14.02
CA GLY A 165 4.80 0.02 -13.68
C GLY A 165 5.68 -0.36 -12.48
N LEU A 166 5.06 -0.82 -11.40
CA LEU A 166 5.78 -1.24 -10.20
C LEU A 166 6.70 -2.44 -10.43
N LEU A 167 6.29 -3.39 -11.28
CA LEU A 167 7.16 -4.52 -11.65
C LEU A 167 8.44 -4.08 -12.37
N ARG A 168 8.42 -2.95 -13.10
CA ARG A 168 9.64 -2.39 -13.72
C ARG A 168 10.60 -1.78 -12.70
N LEU A 169 10.12 -1.45 -11.50
CA LEU A 169 10.93 -0.98 -10.40
C LEU A 169 11.65 -2.13 -9.68
N LEU A 170 11.39 -3.39 -10.02
CA LEU A 170 12.05 -4.53 -9.39
C LEU A 170 13.41 -4.84 -10.02
N GLU A 171 14.36 -5.17 -9.16
CA GLU A 171 15.57 -5.89 -9.53
C GLU A 171 15.19 -7.25 -10.15
N PRO A 172 16.04 -7.86 -11.00
CA PRO A 172 15.86 -9.25 -11.40
C PRO A 172 15.72 -10.15 -10.17
N GLY A 173 14.67 -10.96 -10.13
CA GLY A 173 14.32 -11.79 -8.97
C GLY A 173 13.79 -11.04 -7.75
N GLY A 174 13.54 -9.74 -7.87
CA GLY A 174 12.83 -8.95 -6.86
C GLY A 174 11.34 -9.30 -6.78
N ARG A 175 10.63 -8.70 -5.83
CA ARG A 175 9.24 -9.07 -5.53
C ARG A 175 8.34 -7.86 -5.28
N LEU A 176 7.17 -7.86 -5.94
CA LEU A 176 6.09 -6.92 -5.68
C LEU A 176 5.16 -7.52 -4.62
N VAL A 177 4.98 -6.83 -3.50
CA VAL A 177 4.07 -7.17 -2.42
C VAL A 177 2.83 -6.28 -2.50
N VAL A 178 1.67 -6.88 -2.77
CA VAL A 178 0.38 -6.18 -2.70
C VAL A 178 -0.21 -6.44 -1.34
N GLY A 179 -0.31 -5.39 -0.53
CA GLY A 179 -0.76 -5.51 0.85
C GLY A 179 -0.38 -4.30 1.69
N THR A 180 -0.88 -4.19 2.92
CA THR A 180 -1.87 -5.10 3.51
C THR A 180 -3.27 -4.54 3.29
N PHE A 181 -4.20 -5.43 2.93
CA PHE A 181 -5.60 -5.08 2.69
C PHE A 181 -6.52 -5.99 3.52
N ASN A 182 -7.77 -5.56 3.70
CA ASN A 182 -8.79 -6.33 4.39
C ASN A 182 -9.67 -7.05 3.37
N GLU A 183 -9.84 -8.35 3.54
CA GLU A 183 -10.72 -9.16 2.69
C GLU A 183 -11.41 -10.25 3.53
N GLU A 184 -12.55 -10.73 3.06
CA GLU A 184 -13.26 -11.85 3.66
C GLU A 184 -12.36 -13.08 3.80
N ARG A 185 -12.47 -13.76 4.95
CA ARG A 185 -11.76 -15.00 5.21
C ARG A 185 -12.17 -16.04 4.17
N GLY A 186 -11.19 -16.71 3.55
CA GLY A 186 -11.42 -17.73 2.52
C GLY A 186 -11.76 -17.20 1.12
N LYS A 187 -11.78 -15.88 0.88
CA LYS A 187 -11.91 -15.28 -0.45
C LYS A 187 -10.59 -14.65 -0.86
N ASP A 188 -10.06 -14.90 -2.05
CA ASP A 188 -8.82 -14.25 -2.53
C ASP A 188 -9.07 -13.43 -3.80
N ARG A 189 -10.04 -12.50 -3.75
CA ARG A 189 -10.53 -11.81 -4.95
C ARG A 189 -9.48 -10.90 -5.53
N LEU A 190 -8.75 -10.16 -4.71
CA LEU A 190 -7.71 -9.23 -5.21
C LEU A 190 -6.56 -10.00 -5.87
N ALA A 191 -6.11 -11.09 -5.25
CA ALA A 191 -5.09 -11.96 -5.85
C ALA A 191 -5.59 -12.63 -7.14
N ALA A 192 -6.85 -13.06 -7.19
CA ALA A 192 -7.45 -13.61 -8.40
C ALA A 192 -7.59 -12.57 -9.53
N ALA A 193 -7.90 -11.31 -9.19
CA ALA A 193 -7.93 -10.21 -10.15
C ALA A 193 -6.54 -9.96 -10.76
N VAL A 194 -5.50 -9.90 -9.92
CA VAL A 194 -4.11 -9.77 -10.40
C VAL A 194 -3.70 -10.95 -11.27
N ALA A 195 -4.07 -12.18 -10.89
CA ALA A 195 -3.83 -13.36 -11.72
C ALA A 195 -4.55 -13.29 -13.07
N GLY A 196 -5.77 -12.74 -13.10
CA GLY A 196 -6.52 -12.47 -14.31
C GLY A 196 -5.86 -11.48 -15.28
N TRP A 197 -4.86 -10.73 -14.83
CA TRP A 197 -4.03 -9.86 -15.69
C TRP A 197 -2.83 -10.59 -16.31
N GLY A 198 -2.74 -11.91 -16.13
CA GLY A 198 -1.65 -12.74 -16.65
C GLY A 198 -0.41 -12.79 -15.75
N LEU A 199 -0.53 -12.38 -14.49
CA LEU A 199 0.57 -12.40 -13.52
C LEU A 199 0.48 -13.63 -12.62
N GLU A 200 1.62 -14.27 -12.34
CA GLU A 200 1.68 -15.38 -11.39
C GLU A 200 1.77 -14.84 -9.96
N VAL A 201 0.81 -15.22 -9.11
CA VAL A 201 0.86 -14.92 -7.67
C VAL A 201 1.68 -16.00 -6.96
N SER A 202 2.96 -15.71 -6.75
CA SER A 202 3.98 -16.62 -6.21
C SER A 202 3.79 -16.96 -4.72
N GLY A 203 3.01 -16.16 -3.98
CA GLY A 203 2.67 -16.49 -2.61
C GLY A 203 1.70 -15.51 -1.94
N ARG A 204 1.22 -15.90 -0.76
CA ARG A 204 0.16 -15.21 -0.01
C ARG A 204 0.42 -15.35 1.48
N SER A 205 -0.06 -14.36 2.24
CA SER A 205 -0.09 -14.41 3.69
C SER A 205 -1.36 -13.77 4.24
N SER A 206 -1.76 -14.24 5.42
CA SER A 206 -2.89 -13.67 6.15
C SER A 206 -2.64 -13.59 7.66
N ARG A 207 -3.32 -12.66 8.32
CA ARG A 207 -3.38 -12.52 9.78
C ARG A 207 -4.82 -12.30 10.21
N GLU A 208 -5.12 -12.70 11.43
CA GLU A 208 -6.44 -12.49 12.02
C GLU A 208 -6.77 -11.01 12.11
N HIS A 209 -7.99 -10.66 11.70
CA HIS A 209 -8.55 -9.34 11.85
C HIS A 209 -9.43 -9.28 13.10
N ARG A 210 -9.63 -8.09 13.67
CA ARG A 210 -10.54 -7.86 14.83
C ARG A 210 -11.99 -8.30 14.57
N ARG A 211 -12.35 -8.36 13.29
CA ARG A 211 -13.63 -8.83 12.79
C ARG A 211 -13.42 -10.26 12.28
N PRO A 212 -14.06 -11.29 12.84
CA PRO A 212 -13.75 -12.69 12.56
C PRO A 212 -13.95 -13.08 11.08
N GLU A 213 -14.86 -12.40 10.40
CA GLU A 213 -15.19 -12.60 8.99
C GLU A 213 -14.15 -12.01 8.02
N LEU A 214 -13.26 -11.14 8.50
CA LEU A 214 -12.19 -10.55 7.72
C LEU A 214 -10.81 -11.14 8.11
N ALA A 215 -9.85 -10.96 7.22
CA ALA A 215 -8.44 -11.17 7.48
C ALA A 215 -7.62 -10.00 6.93
N TYR A 216 -6.51 -9.66 7.58
CA TYR A 216 -5.46 -8.88 6.94
C TYR A 216 -4.75 -9.78 5.95
N LYS A 217 -4.54 -9.31 4.72
CA LYS A 217 -3.93 -10.10 3.66
C LYS A 217 -2.84 -9.34 2.92
N ALA A 218 -1.89 -10.12 2.44
CA ALA A 218 -0.90 -9.71 1.46
C ALA A 218 -0.68 -10.86 0.48
N PHE A 219 -0.29 -10.54 -0.74
CA PHE A 219 0.22 -11.50 -1.70
C PHE A 219 1.36 -10.88 -2.47
N TRP A 220 2.09 -11.69 -3.22
CA TRP A 220 3.21 -11.19 -3.99
C TRP A 220 3.34 -11.87 -5.35
N VAL A 221 3.99 -11.11 -6.24
CA VAL A 221 4.35 -11.49 -7.61
C VAL A 221 5.86 -11.33 -7.72
N ASP A 222 6.54 -12.38 -8.15
CA ASP A 222 7.97 -12.32 -8.41
C ASP A 222 8.24 -11.64 -9.75
N ALA A 223 9.32 -10.84 -9.80
CA ALA A 223 9.82 -10.33 -11.07
C ALA A 223 10.21 -11.51 -11.97
N PRO A 224 9.96 -11.42 -13.29
CA PRO A 224 10.46 -12.42 -14.22
C PRO A 224 11.96 -12.61 -14.03
N GLN A 225 12.39 -13.87 -13.92
CA GLN A 225 13.81 -14.20 -14.00
C GLN A 225 14.26 -13.98 -15.45
N PRO A 226 15.46 -13.43 -15.68
CA PRO A 226 16.02 -13.27 -17.02
C PRO A 226 16.24 -14.60 -17.73
#